data_AF-A0A942MUY0-F1
#
_entry.id   AF-A0A942MUY0-F1
#
_cell.length_a   1.000
_cell.length_b   1.000
_cell.length_c   1.000
_cell.angle_alpha   90.00
_cell.angle_beta   90.00
_cell.angle_gamma   90.00
#
_symmetry.space_group_name_H-M   'P 1'
#
loop_
_entity.id
_entity.type
_entity.pdbx_description
1 polymer ?
#
loop_
_entity_poly.entity_id
_entity_poly.type
_entity_poly.pdbx_seq_one_letter_code
_entity_poly.pdbx_strand_id
1 'polypeptide(L)' 'MKAIEFETQIEKGIIKVPKRYPEFENNKARVIVLAEEPTIIHEKHSQISEKDFFEVCGIWEGKNVTKESLRAEAWRVS' A
#
# COMPACT_ATOMS: atom_id res chain seq x y z
N MET A 1 -14.83 -8.03 39.83
CA MET A 1 -14.42 -8.19 38.41
C MET A 1 -13.59 -6.96 38.05
N LYS A 2 -12.35 -7.11 37.58
CA LYS A 2 -11.45 -6.01 37.22
C LYS A 2 -11.25 -5.96 35.70
N ALA A 3 -11.10 -4.78 35.14
CA ALA A 3 -10.85 -4.57 33.72
C ALA A 3 -9.63 -3.65 33.54
N ILE A 4 -8.84 -3.92 32.50
CA ILE A 4 -7.72 -3.11 32.08
C ILE A 4 -7.83 -2.87 30.58
N GLU A 5 -7.39 -1.69 30.14
CA GLU A 5 -7.25 -1.34 28.74
C GLU A 5 -5.76 -1.16 28.44
N PHE A 6 -5.30 -1.79 27.37
CA PHE A 6 -3.94 -1.64 26.89
C PHE A 6 -3.89 -1.90 25.38
N GLU A 7 -2.95 -1.22 24.73
CA GLU A 7 -2.67 -1.41 23.31
C GLU A 7 -1.57 -2.46 23.13
N THR A 8 -1.75 -3.37 22.18
CA THR A 8 -0.76 -4.38 21.82
C THR A 8 -1.01 -4.92 20.42
N GLN A 9 -0.03 -5.62 19.87
CA GLN A 9 -0.19 -6.36 18.63
C GLN A 9 -0.62 -7.80 18.91
N ILE A 10 -1.49 -8.33 18.04
CA ILE A 10 -1.88 -9.73 18.08
C ILE A 10 -0.88 -10.53 17.23
N GLU A 11 0.04 -11.21 17.88
CA GLU A 11 1.06 -12.01 17.21
C GLU A 11 0.60 -13.47 17.15
N LYS A 12 0.32 -13.99 15.94
CA LYS A 12 -0.10 -15.40 15.73
C LYS A 12 -1.31 -15.81 16.61
N GLY A 13 -2.25 -14.88 16.82
CA GLY A 13 -3.43 -15.10 17.66
C GLY A 13 -3.18 -15.00 19.17
N ILE A 14 -1.98 -14.60 19.60
CA ILE A 14 -1.62 -14.46 21.01
C ILE A 14 -1.61 -12.97 21.40
N ILE A 15 -2.36 -12.62 22.44
CA ILE A 15 -2.35 -11.31 23.09
C ILE A 15 -1.52 -11.44 24.37
N LYS A 16 -0.41 -10.71 24.45
CA LYS A 16 0.44 -10.68 25.65
C LYS A 16 -0.02 -9.58 26.60
N VAL A 17 -0.39 -9.95 27.82
CA VAL A 17 -0.73 -8.99 28.88
C VAL A 17 0.55 -8.32 29.39
N PRO A 18 0.60 -6.98 29.51
CA PRO A 18 1.77 -6.28 30.04
C PRO A 18 2.12 -6.70 31.47
N LYS A 19 3.42 -6.82 31.77
CA LYS A 19 3.95 -7.22 33.10
C LYS A 19 3.51 -6.32 34.27
N ARG A 20 3.03 -5.11 33.97
CA ARG A 20 2.49 -4.17 34.97
C ARG A 20 1.16 -4.63 35.58
N TYR A 21 0.54 -5.67 35.01
CA TYR A 21 -0.71 -6.27 35.47
C TYR A 21 -0.55 -7.77 35.78
N PRO A 22 0.30 -8.15 36.74
CA PRO A 22 0.57 -9.55 37.07
C PRO A 22 -0.69 -10.30 37.56
N GLU A 23 -1.71 -9.59 38.06
CA GLU A 23 -2.94 -10.19 38.55
C GLU A 23 -3.81 -10.85 37.45
N PHE A 24 -3.52 -10.59 36.18
CA PHE A 24 -4.20 -11.19 35.02
C PHE A 24 -3.44 -12.39 34.44
N GLU A 25 -2.27 -12.74 34.96
CA GLU A 25 -1.50 -13.90 34.50
C GLU A 25 -2.24 -15.20 34.83
N ASN A 26 -2.33 -16.11 33.84
CA ASN A 26 -3.05 -17.40 33.92
C ASN A 26 -4.52 -17.32 34.34
N ASN A 27 -5.15 -16.14 34.24
CA ASN A 27 -6.52 -15.92 34.65
C ASN A 27 -7.50 -16.06 33.48
N LYS A 28 -8.71 -16.55 33.75
CA LYS A 28 -9.78 -16.56 32.73
C LYS A 28 -10.25 -15.12 32.50
N ALA A 29 -10.17 -14.65 31.25
CA ALA A 29 -10.55 -13.30 30.86
C ALA A 29 -11.56 -13.30 29.71
N ARG A 30 -12.40 -12.24 29.66
CA ARG A 30 -13.19 -11.89 28.47
C ARG A 30 -12.40 -10.84 27.69
N VAL A 31 -12.13 -11.10 26.42
CA VAL A 31 -11.34 -10.21 25.55
C VAL A 31 -12.27 -9.47 24.58
N ILE A 32 -12.05 -8.17 24.43
CA ILE A 32 -12.67 -7.33 23.39
C ILE A 32 -11.51 -6.82 22.51
N VAL A 33 -11.61 -7.03 21.20
CA VAL A 33 -10.57 -6.61 20.25
C VAL A 33 -11.11 -5.45 19.43
N LEU A 34 -10.40 -4.33 19.48
CA LEU A 34 -10.58 -3.18 18.58
C LEU A 34 -9.32 -3.13 17.71
N ALA A 35 -9.49 -3.17 16.40
CA ALA A 35 -8.38 -3.10 15.45
C ALA A 35 -8.71 -2.03 14.40
N GLU A 36 -7.70 -1.25 14.03
CA GLU A 36 -7.80 -0.39 12.86
C GLU A 36 -7.91 -1.27 11.61
N GLU A 37 -8.79 -0.90 10.68
CA GLU A 37 -8.84 -1.59 9.39
C GLU A 37 -7.49 -1.44 8.70
N PRO A 38 -6.87 -2.53 8.23
CA PRO A 38 -5.65 -2.41 7.46
C PRO A 38 -5.96 -1.51 6.27
N THR A 39 -5.24 -0.40 6.12
CA THR A 39 -5.33 0.42 4.92
C THR A 39 -4.79 -0.44 3.78
N ILE A 40 -5.67 -1.17 3.09
CA ILE A 40 -5.30 -1.93 1.90
C ILE A 40 -5.03 -0.88 0.83
N ILE A 41 -3.80 -0.38 0.78
CA ILE A 41 -3.30 0.32 -0.40
C ILE A 41 -3.29 -0.76 -1.48
N HIS A 42 -4.38 -0.81 -2.25
CA HIS A 42 -4.40 -1.53 -3.51
C HIS A 42 -3.43 -0.78 -4.40
N GLU A 43 -2.15 -1.15 -4.35
CA GLU A 43 -1.25 -0.89 -5.45
C GLU A 43 -1.81 -1.67 -6.64
N LYS A 44 -2.73 -1.04 -7.37
CA LYS A 44 -3.12 -1.43 -8.71
C LYS A 44 -1.89 -1.19 -9.59
N HIS A 45 -0.87 -2.02 -9.45
CA HIS A 45 0.04 -2.31 -10.54
C HIS A 45 -0.78 -3.12 -11.54
N SER A 46 -1.67 -2.43 -12.26
CA SER A 46 -2.13 -2.92 -13.55
C SER A 46 -0.87 -3.13 -14.36
N GLN A 47 -0.53 -4.39 -14.62
CA GLN A 47 0.42 -4.80 -15.63
C GLN A 47 -0.14 -4.37 -16.99
N ILE A 48 -0.19 -3.06 -17.24
CA ILE A 48 -0.35 -2.52 -18.58
C ILE A 48 0.97 -2.90 -19.23
N SER A 49 0.93 -3.90 -20.11
CA SER A 49 2.11 -4.22 -20.89
C SER A 49 2.44 -2.99 -21.73
N GLU A 50 3.72 -2.71 -21.98
CA GLU A 50 4.09 -1.57 -22.83
C GLU A 50 3.33 -1.60 -24.17
N LYS A 51 3.01 -2.80 -24.68
CA LYS A 51 2.17 -2.99 -25.87
C LYS A 51 0.78 -2.35 -25.74
N ASP A 52 0.10 -2.54 -24.61
CA ASP A 52 -1.22 -1.93 -24.37
C ASP A 52 -1.14 -0.40 -24.27
N PHE A 53 -0.03 0.13 -23.73
CA PHE A 53 0.21 1.58 -23.68
C PHE A 53 0.39 2.16 -25.09
N PHE A 54 1.16 1.51 -25.95
CA PHE A 54 1.40 1.98 -27.33
C PHE A 54 0.21 1.77 -28.26
N GLU A 55 -0.59 0.72 -28.06
CA GLU A 55 -1.81 0.47 -28.83
C GLU A 55 -2.90 1.53 -28.55
N VAL A 56 -3.04 1.96 -27.29
CA VAL A 56 -3.93 3.09 -26.93
C VAL A 56 -3.37 4.42 -27.44
N CYS A 57 -2.05 4.55 -27.52
CA CYS A 57 -1.36 5.76 -27.94
C CYS A 57 -1.11 5.84 -29.45
N GLY A 58 -2.08 5.43 -30.29
CA GLY A 58 -2.09 5.62 -31.77
C GLY A 58 -1.85 7.06 -32.28
N ILE A 59 -1.49 7.97 -31.38
CA ILE A 59 -1.01 9.35 -31.56
C ILE A 59 0.33 9.41 -32.34
N TRP A 60 1.09 8.31 -32.41
CA TRP A 60 2.45 8.29 -33.00
C TRP A 60 2.59 7.48 -34.29
N GLU A 61 1.54 6.78 -34.76
CA GLU A 61 1.61 6.10 -36.05
C GLU A 61 1.85 7.13 -37.18
N GLY A 62 2.94 6.94 -37.94
CA GLY A 62 3.36 7.83 -39.03
C GLY A 62 4.27 9.00 -38.62
N LYS A 63 4.61 9.17 -37.33
CA LYS A 63 5.59 10.17 -36.89
C LYS A 63 6.96 9.53 -36.68
N ASN A 64 7.96 9.97 -37.44
CA ASN A 64 9.34 9.52 -37.28
C ASN A 64 10.01 10.28 -36.12
N VAL A 65 9.69 9.88 -34.88
CA VAL A 65 10.17 10.55 -33.67
C VAL A 65 11.56 10.01 -33.30
N THR A 66 12.59 10.60 -33.88
CA THR A 66 13.97 10.39 -33.45
C THR A 66 14.43 11.48 -32.48
N LYS A 67 15.48 11.23 -31.70
CA LYS A 67 16.06 12.23 -30.78
C LYS A 67 16.47 13.50 -31.53
N GLU A 68 16.93 13.32 -32.77
CA GLU A 68 17.32 14.37 -33.69
C GLU A 68 16.11 15.19 -34.13
N SER A 69 14.98 14.55 -34.45
CA SER A 69 13.74 15.24 -34.84
C SER A 69 13.18 16.13 -33.72
N LEU A 70 13.20 15.64 -32.47
CA LEU A 70 12.73 16.39 -31.30
C LEU A 70 13.63 17.59 -31.00
N ARG A 71 14.96 17.42 -31.15
CA ARG A 71 15.92 18.50 -30.98
C ARG A 71 15.76 19.55 -32.08
N ALA A 72 15.53 19.16 -33.33
CA ALA A 72 15.32 20.12 -34.41
C ALA A 72 14.02 20.95 -34.21
N GLU A 73 12.95 20.33 -33.74
CA GLU A 73 11.67 21.01 -33.49
C GLU A 73 11.76 22.02 -32.33
N ALA A 74 12.43 21.65 -31.24
CA ALA A 74 12.58 22.50 -30.06
C ALA A 74 13.33 23.83 -30.33
N TRP A 75 14.20 23.84 -31.34
CA TRP A 75 15.00 25.02 -31.71
C TRP A 75 14.38 25.83 -32.86
N ARG A 76 13.26 25.37 -33.43
CA ARG A 76 12.57 26.06 -34.54
C ARG A 76 11.73 27.26 -34.09
N VAL A 77 11.50 27.41 -32.78
CA VAL A 77 10.64 28.44 -32.17
C VAL A 77 11.48 29.53 -31.47
N SER A 78 12.60 29.95 -32.06
CA SER A 78 13.43 31.05 -31.55
C SER A 78 13.67 32.10 -32.63
#